data_AF-A0A1I8CR33-F1
#
_entry.id   AF-A0A1I8CR33-F1
#
_cell.length_a   1.000
_cell.length_b   1.000
_cell.length_c   1.000
_cell.angle_alpha   90.00
_cell.angle_beta   90.00
_cell.angle_gamma   90.00
#
_symmetry.space_group_name_H-M   'P 1'
#
loop_
_entity.id
_entity.type
_entity.pdbx_description
1 polymer ?
#
loop_
_entity_poly.entity_id
_entity_poly.type
_entity_poly.pdbx_seq_one_letter_code
_entity_poly.pdbx_strand_id
1 'polypeptide(L)'
;MKSICLLLLLIIQALGQDGLELKQKAATRANNYASTFFTSEQYIELFDSAVAEIAAGKDPKAVGNSMMQKMMDLMSPEQYSAVMGFGASLTTSLGLTGMSTFMSKLSTCLGNNMSPFFLQIQEKLKTLQADPATTDLDVSRQAYLMALEFATPKRCETILCRFKKSFTSAQWSKMYSGLTKFLLVAKYNDNEECQF
;
A
#
# COMPACT_ATOMS: atom_id res chain seq x y z
N MET A 1 17.15 -24.47 33.38
CA MET A 1 17.34 -23.08 32.92
C MET A 1 16.84 -22.78 31.50
N LYS A 2 16.19 -23.72 30.78
CA LYS A 2 15.60 -23.48 29.44
C LYS A 2 14.06 -23.32 29.43
N SER A 3 13.38 -23.62 30.53
CA SER A 3 11.92 -23.53 30.63
C SER A 3 11.40 -22.16 31.07
N ILE A 4 12.25 -21.30 31.65
CA ILE A 4 11.88 -19.95 32.11
C ILE A 4 11.89 -18.94 30.94
N CYS A 5 12.75 -19.11 29.93
CA CYS A 5 12.74 -18.28 28.72
C CYS A 5 11.55 -18.54 27.79
N LEU A 6 11.01 -19.78 27.76
CA LEU A 6 9.82 -20.11 26.99
C LEU A 6 8.53 -19.56 27.64
N LEU A 7 8.48 -19.53 28.98
CA LEU A 7 7.40 -18.89 29.73
C LEU A 7 7.41 -17.36 29.57
N LEU A 8 8.58 -16.71 29.53
CA LEU A 8 8.70 -15.28 29.20
C LEU A 8 8.27 -14.96 27.76
N LEU A 9 8.57 -15.82 26.78
CA LEU A 9 8.09 -15.68 25.40
C LEU A 9 6.58 -15.88 25.26
N LEU A 10 6.00 -16.83 26.02
CA LEU A 10 4.55 -17.05 26.05
C LEU A 10 3.78 -15.96 26.82
N ILE A 11 4.38 -15.38 27.86
CA ILE A 11 3.79 -14.26 28.61
C ILE A 11 3.88 -12.95 27.81
N ILE A 12 4.91 -12.74 26.99
CA ILE A 12 4.99 -11.61 26.04
C ILE A 12 3.98 -11.78 24.88
N GLN A 13 3.61 -13.00 24.51
CA GLN A 13 2.54 -13.24 23.54
C GLN A 13 1.13 -13.17 24.15
N ALA A 14 1.00 -13.37 25.47
CA ALA A 14 -0.27 -13.34 26.19
C ALA A 14 -0.58 -11.99 26.88
N LEU A 15 0.37 -11.05 26.93
CA LEU A 15 0.18 -9.71 27.49
C LEU A 15 0.50 -8.65 26.42
N GLY A 16 -0.50 -8.28 25.62
CA GLY A 16 -0.50 -7.01 24.88
C GLY A 16 -0.05 -7.05 23.42
N GLN A 17 -0.55 -7.98 22.59
CA GLN A 17 -0.41 -7.78 21.14
C GLN A 17 -1.49 -6.83 20.62
N ASP A 18 -1.28 -5.51 20.70
CA ASP A 18 -2.18 -4.46 20.18
C ASP A 18 -2.31 -4.44 18.63
N GLY A 19 -2.15 -5.60 17.98
CA GLY A 19 -2.05 -5.74 16.53
C GLY A 19 -0.71 -5.23 15.97
N LEU A 20 0.17 -4.65 16.79
CA LEU A 20 1.42 -3.99 16.36
C LEU A 20 2.33 -4.91 15.52
N GLU A 21 2.46 -6.19 15.87
CA GLU A 21 3.26 -7.14 15.09
C GLU A 21 2.74 -7.28 13.64
N LEU A 22 1.42 -7.35 13.46
CA LEU A 22 0.80 -7.42 12.12
C LEU A 22 1.01 -6.13 11.35
N LYS A 23 0.86 -4.98 12.03
CA LYS A 23 1.10 -3.65 11.45
C LYS A 23 2.55 -3.51 10.97
N GLN A 24 3.51 -3.92 11.79
CA GLN A 24 4.94 -3.94 11.43
C GLN A 24 5.25 -4.90 10.29
N LYS A 25 4.63 -6.09 10.26
CA LYS A 25 4.75 -7.03 9.13
C LYS A 25 4.23 -6.41 7.83
N ALA A 26 3.10 -5.68 7.89
CA ALA A 26 2.55 -4.99 6.72
C ALA A 26 3.46 -3.87 6.23
N ALA A 27 3.96 -3.02 7.14
CA ALA A 27 4.92 -1.98 6.81
C ALA A 27 6.22 -2.55 6.21
N THR A 28 6.74 -3.63 6.78
CA THR A 28 7.92 -4.35 6.25
C THR A 28 7.63 -4.88 4.84
N ARG A 29 6.43 -5.40 4.58
CA ARG A 29 6.03 -5.89 3.26
C ARG A 29 5.96 -4.75 2.23
N ALA A 30 5.40 -3.60 2.61
CA ALA A 30 5.37 -2.41 1.77
C ALA A 30 6.80 -1.92 1.45
N ASN A 31 7.68 -1.86 2.44
CA ASN A 31 9.09 -1.53 2.28
C ASN A 31 9.83 -2.52 1.35
N ASN A 32 9.47 -3.80 1.39
CA ASN A 32 10.15 -4.82 0.59
C ASN A 32 9.67 -4.88 -0.86
N TYR A 33 8.40 -4.55 -1.13
CA TYR A 33 7.80 -4.80 -2.45
C TYR A 33 7.19 -3.58 -3.14
N ALA A 34 6.83 -2.54 -2.40
CA ALA A 34 6.23 -1.33 -2.97
C ALA A 34 7.23 -0.18 -3.04
N SER A 35 7.72 0.27 -1.89
CA SER A 35 8.49 1.50 -1.78
C SER A 35 9.19 1.62 -0.42
N THR A 36 10.39 2.19 -0.42
CA THR A 36 11.11 2.59 0.81
C THR A 36 10.99 4.09 1.08
N PHE A 37 10.09 4.77 0.37
CA PHE A 37 9.93 6.22 0.43
C PHE A 37 9.32 6.67 1.75
N PHE A 38 8.39 5.88 2.31
CA PHE A 38 7.78 6.13 3.60
C PHE A 38 8.45 5.30 4.70
N THR A 39 8.49 5.83 5.93
CA THR A 39 8.92 5.07 7.11
C THR A 39 7.87 4.01 7.48
N SER A 40 8.27 3.06 8.33
CA SER A 40 7.33 2.05 8.84
C SER A 40 6.15 2.69 9.58
N GLU A 41 6.40 3.75 10.35
CA GLU A 41 5.37 4.49 11.09
C GLU A 41 4.38 5.16 10.15
N GLN A 42 4.86 5.82 9.08
CA GLN A 42 4.02 6.42 8.05
C GLN A 42 3.16 5.37 7.34
N TYR A 43 3.72 4.19 7.04
CA TYR A 43 2.96 3.09 6.47
C TYR A 43 1.87 2.58 7.42
N ILE A 44 2.19 2.39 8.69
CA ILE A 44 1.21 1.93 9.69
C ILE A 44 0.06 2.93 9.80
N GLU A 45 0.35 4.22 9.84
CA GLU A 45 -0.69 5.25 9.93
C GLU A 45 -1.57 5.30 8.67
N LEU A 46 -0.98 5.12 7.48
CA LEU A 46 -1.73 4.96 6.23
C LEU A 46 -2.65 3.74 6.27
N PHE A 47 -2.14 2.59 6.70
CA PHE A 47 -2.90 1.35 6.74
C PHE A 47 -4.01 1.39 7.78
N ASP A 48 -3.75 1.95 8.97
CA ASP A 48 -4.76 2.13 10.00
C ASP A 48 -5.91 3.04 9.51
N SER A 49 -5.57 4.12 8.81
CA SER A 49 -6.55 5.01 8.19
C SER A 49 -7.40 4.27 7.14
N ALA A 50 -6.76 3.50 6.24
CA ALA A 50 -7.47 2.69 5.24
C ALA A 50 -8.41 1.67 5.89
N VAL A 51 -7.93 0.94 6.91
CA VAL A 51 -8.72 -0.07 7.63
C VAL A 51 -9.94 0.56 8.30
N ALA A 52 -9.77 1.71 8.96
CA ALA A 52 -10.88 2.42 9.59
C ALA A 52 -11.95 2.83 8.56
N GLU A 53 -11.55 3.34 7.40
CA GLU A 53 -12.50 3.73 6.35
C GLU A 53 -13.18 2.54 5.65
N ILE A 54 -12.45 1.44 5.46
CA ILE A 54 -13.02 0.18 4.95
C ILE A 54 -14.08 -0.35 5.91
N ALA A 55 -13.74 -0.42 7.20
CA ALA A 55 -14.65 -0.88 8.26
C ALA A 55 -15.88 0.03 8.40
N ALA A 56 -15.72 1.34 8.16
CA ALA A 56 -16.83 2.29 8.11
C ALA A 56 -17.71 2.14 6.86
N GLY A 57 -17.39 1.23 5.94
CA GLY A 57 -18.21 0.95 4.78
C GLY A 57 -18.06 1.94 3.63
N LYS A 58 -17.02 2.80 3.62
CA LYS A 58 -16.79 3.74 2.52
C LYS A 58 -16.54 2.98 1.21
N ASP A 59 -16.95 3.55 0.07
CA ASP A 59 -16.69 2.92 -1.22
C ASP A 59 -15.19 2.97 -1.59
N PRO A 60 -14.68 2.05 -2.44
CA PRO A 60 -13.26 1.98 -2.76
C PRO A 60 -12.66 3.27 -3.33
N LYS A 61 -13.44 4.04 -4.09
CA LYS A 61 -12.96 5.28 -4.72
C LYS A 61 -12.81 6.38 -3.67
N ALA A 62 -13.76 6.49 -2.74
CA ALA A 62 -13.66 7.42 -1.62
C ALA A 62 -12.42 7.11 -0.76
N VAL A 63 -12.18 5.85 -0.42
CA VAL A 63 -10.98 5.47 0.35
C VAL A 63 -9.70 5.75 -0.42
N GLY A 64 -9.65 5.45 -1.73
CA GLY A 64 -8.50 5.80 -2.55
C GLY A 64 -8.17 7.30 -2.52
N ASN A 65 -9.19 8.16 -2.58
CA ASN A 65 -9.00 9.62 -2.49
C ASN A 65 -8.52 10.06 -1.09
N SER A 66 -9.14 9.52 -0.02
CA SER A 66 -8.70 9.78 1.36
C SER A 66 -7.25 9.34 1.58
N MET A 67 -6.84 8.19 1.05
CA MET A 67 -5.47 7.70 1.18
C MET A 67 -4.48 8.59 0.45
N MET A 68 -4.83 9.11 -0.73
CA MET A 68 -3.98 10.09 -1.41
C MET A 68 -3.78 11.36 -0.58
N GLN A 69 -4.83 11.88 0.06
CA GLN A 69 -4.72 13.02 0.98
C GLN A 69 -3.86 12.67 2.19
N LYS A 70 -4.13 11.54 2.83
CA LYS A 70 -3.38 11.08 4.00
C LYS A 70 -1.90 10.86 3.68
N MET A 71 -1.57 10.33 2.50
CA MET A 71 -0.20 10.21 2.04
C MET A 71 0.50 11.57 2.02
N MET A 72 -0.14 12.60 1.47
CA MET A 72 0.43 13.96 1.43
C MET A 72 0.60 14.55 2.82
N ASP A 73 -0.38 14.36 3.71
CA ASP A 73 -0.36 14.88 5.09
C ASP A 73 0.77 14.27 5.93
N LEU A 74 1.18 13.03 5.61
CA LEU A 74 2.25 12.33 6.32
C LEU A 74 3.65 12.64 5.79
N MET A 75 3.78 13.25 4.62
CA MET A 75 5.10 13.51 4.03
C MET A 75 5.88 14.53 4.85
N SER A 76 7.16 14.25 5.07
CA SER A 76 8.11 15.27 5.51
C SER A 76 8.27 16.35 4.43
N PRO A 77 8.80 17.54 4.78
CA PRO A 77 9.12 18.57 3.79
C PRO A 77 10.01 18.08 2.64
N GLU A 78 10.97 17.21 2.93
CA GLU A 78 11.88 16.61 1.94
C GLU A 78 11.14 15.64 1.01
N GLN A 79 10.29 14.77 1.58
CA GLN A 79 9.45 13.85 0.80
C GLN A 79 8.49 14.64 -0.12
N TYR A 80 7.83 15.66 0.42
CA TYR A 80 6.93 16.51 -0.34
C TYR A 80 7.65 17.22 -1.50
N SER A 81 8.82 17.80 -1.24
CA SER A 81 9.66 18.44 -2.25
C SER A 81 10.08 17.46 -3.36
N ALA A 82 10.43 16.22 -3.00
CA ALA A 82 10.75 15.18 -3.97
C ALA A 82 9.57 14.85 -4.89
N VAL A 83 8.36 14.71 -4.33
CA VAL A 83 7.13 14.44 -5.10
C VAL A 83 6.82 15.59 -6.05
N MET A 84 6.92 16.84 -5.60
CA MET A 84 6.71 18.02 -6.44
C MET A 84 7.74 18.09 -7.59
N GLY A 85 9.01 17.81 -7.30
CA GLY A 85 10.06 17.74 -8.32
C GLY A 85 9.81 16.64 -9.35
N PHE A 86 9.29 15.49 -8.92
CA PHE A 86 8.90 14.43 -9.85
C PHE A 86 7.69 14.83 -10.70
N GLY A 87 6.68 15.50 -10.13
CA GLY A 87 5.55 16.06 -10.87
C GLY A 87 6.02 17.01 -11.99
N ALA A 88 6.97 17.89 -11.70
CA ALA A 88 7.58 18.76 -12.72
C ALA A 88 8.33 17.94 -13.81
N SER A 89 9.03 16.87 -13.42
CA SER A 89 9.69 15.97 -14.38
C SER A 89 8.70 15.23 -15.29
N LEU A 90 7.51 14.89 -14.79
CA LEU A 90 6.46 14.26 -15.59
C LEU A 90 5.91 15.25 -16.64
N THR A 91 5.68 16.50 -16.25
CA THR A 91 5.20 17.54 -17.17
C THR A 91 6.21 17.83 -18.27
N THR A 92 7.50 17.89 -17.94
CA THR A 92 8.56 18.09 -18.95
C THR A 92 8.75 16.86 -19.85
N SER A 93 8.61 15.65 -19.30
CA SER A 93 8.87 14.40 -20.03
C SER A 93 7.72 13.92 -20.90
N LEU A 94 6.48 14.09 -20.41
CA LEU A 94 5.25 13.57 -21.02
C LEU A 94 4.36 14.68 -21.61
N GLY A 95 4.76 15.95 -21.48
CA GLY A 95 4.02 17.13 -21.96
C GLY A 95 3.12 17.74 -20.89
N LEU A 96 2.39 18.81 -21.24
CA LEU A 96 1.57 19.60 -20.31
C LEU A 96 0.49 18.78 -19.57
N THR A 97 0.03 17.67 -20.15
CA THR A 97 -0.93 16.72 -19.56
C THR A 97 -0.24 15.50 -18.92
N GLY A 98 1.08 15.53 -18.77
CA GLY A 98 1.88 14.41 -18.29
C GLY A 98 1.48 13.95 -16.90
N MET A 99 1.34 14.88 -15.96
CA MET A 99 0.95 14.57 -14.59
C MET A 99 -0.49 14.05 -14.50
N SER A 100 -1.45 14.65 -15.20
CA SER A 100 -2.84 14.17 -15.20
C SER A 100 -2.97 12.78 -15.84
N THR A 101 -2.23 12.53 -16.93
CA THR A 101 -2.17 11.22 -17.59
C THR A 101 -1.58 10.16 -16.66
N PHE A 102 -0.48 10.50 -15.97
CA PHE A 102 0.16 9.61 -15.01
C PHE A 102 -0.80 9.25 -13.86
N MET A 103 -1.41 10.24 -13.24
CA MET A 103 -2.34 10.03 -12.12
C MET A 103 -3.58 9.24 -12.54
N SER A 104 -4.12 9.51 -13.73
CA SER A 104 -5.26 8.76 -14.28
C SER A 104 -4.93 7.28 -14.50
N LYS A 105 -3.78 6.98 -15.11
CA LYS A 105 -3.31 5.59 -15.31
C LYS A 105 -3.01 4.89 -13.99
N LEU A 106 -2.41 5.59 -13.03
CA LEU A 106 -2.14 5.06 -11.70
C LEU A 106 -3.45 4.71 -10.97
N SER A 107 -4.38 5.66 -10.91
CA SER A 107 -5.69 5.48 -10.28
C SER A 107 -6.47 4.33 -10.92
N THR A 108 -6.49 4.25 -12.25
CA THR A 108 -7.15 3.16 -12.99
C THR A 108 -6.50 1.81 -12.68
N CYS A 109 -5.16 1.74 -12.71
CA CYS A 109 -4.44 0.50 -12.45
C CYS A 109 -4.69 0.01 -11.01
N LEU A 110 -4.53 0.88 -10.02
CA LEU A 110 -4.79 0.53 -8.62
C LEU A 110 -6.27 0.18 -8.41
N GLY A 111 -7.20 0.97 -8.93
CA GLY A 111 -8.63 0.73 -8.83
C GLY A 111 -9.05 -0.63 -9.38
N ASN A 112 -8.56 -1.01 -10.57
CA ASN A 112 -8.89 -2.30 -11.18
C ASN A 112 -8.31 -3.50 -10.42
N ASN A 113 -7.18 -3.33 -9.73
CA ASN A 113 -6.52 -4.42 -9.01
C ASN A 113 -6.94 -4.50 -7.53
N MET A 114 -7.31 -3.38 -6.92
CA MET A 114 -7.56 -3.28 -5.47
C MET A 114 -9.05 -3.22 -5.14
N SER A 115 -9.92 -2.69 -6.01
CA SER A 115 -11.36 -2.58 -5.70
C SER A 115 -12.03 -3.92 -5.38
N PRO A 116 -11.78 -5.02 -6.13
CA PRO A 116 -12.37 -6.32 -5.78
C PRO A 116 -11.93 -6.82 -4.40
N PHE A 117 -10.65 -6.63 -4.07
CA PHE A 117 -10.11 -7.00 -2.76
C PHE A 117 -10.68 -6.12 -1.64
N PHE A 118 -10.82 -4.82 -1.89
CA PHE A 118 -11.44 -3.89 -0.97
C PHE A 118 -12.86 -4.32 -0.60
N LEU A 119 -13.68 -4.67 -1.60
CA LEU A 119 -15.05 -5.14 -1.37
C LEU A 119 -15.07 -6.46 -0.57
N GLN A 120 -14.11 -7.36 -0.81
CA GLN A 120 -13.97 -8.60 -0.03
C GLN A 120 -13.62 -8.33 1.43
N ILE A 121 -12.67 -7.43 1.70
CA ILE A 121 -12.36 -7.03 3.10
C ILE A 121 -13.61 -6.42 3.73
N GLN A 122 -14.23 -5.45 3.06
CA GLN A 122 -15.37 -4.74 3.61
C GLN A 122 -16.50 -5.71 4.01
N GLU A 123 -16.83 -6.67 3.15
CA GLU A 123 -17.86 -7.67 3.45
C GLU A 123 -17.48 -8.55 4.66
N LYS A 124 -16.21 -8.95 4.73
CA LYS A 124 -15.69 -9.73 5.86
C LYS A 124 -15.75 -8.93 7.17
N LEU A 125 -15.36 -7.66 7.15
CA LEU A 125 -15.39 -6.80 8.33
C LEU A 125 -16.83 -6.51 8.79
N LYS A 126 -17.75 -6.26 7.86
CA LYS A 126 -19.19 -6.12 8.17
C LYS A 126 -19.75 -7.36 8.84
N THR A 127 -19.43 -8.55 8.32
CA THR A 127 -19.84 -9.82 8.91
C THR A 127 -19.28 -9.98 10.33
N LEU A 128 -18.02 -9.60 10.53
CA LEU A 128 -17.37 -9.69 11.84
C LEU A 128 -17.99 -8.72 12.85
N GLN A 129 -18.27 -7.48 12.43
CA GLN A 129 -18.90 -6.44 13.25
C GLN A 129 -20.37 -6.72 13.59
N ALA A 130 -21.03 -7.64 12.88
CA ALA A 130 -22.38 -8.09 13.21
C ALA A 130 -22.42 -9.02 14.44
N ASP A 131 -21.28 -9.60 14.83
CA ASP A 131 -21.16 -10.40 16.05
C ASP A 131 -20.89 -9.48 17.25
N PRO A 132 -21.76 -9.45 18.28
CA PRO A 132 -21.60 -8.60 19.46
C PRO A 132 -20.36 -8.94 20.32
N ALA A 133 -19.71 -10.10 20.12
CA ALA A 133 -18.46 -10.44 20.79
C ALA A 133 -17.21 -9.89 20.10
N THR A 134 -17.33 -9.36 18.87
CA THR A 134 -16.21 -8.79 18.12
C THR A 134 -15.76 -7.46 18.69
N THR A 135 -14.44 -7.29 18.85
CA THR A 135 -13.84 -6.00 19.20
C THR A 135 -13.27 -5.26 18.00
N ASP A 136 -13.04 -3.94 18.12
CA ASP A 136 -12.34 -3.15 17.08
C ASP A 136 -10.94 -3.70 16.77
N LEU A 137 -10.28 -4.30 17.78
CA LEU A 137 -8.99 -4.94 17.60
C LEU A 137 -9.10 -6.17 16.70
N ASP A 138 -10.17 -6.95 16.80
CA ASP A 138 -10.40 -8.12 15.93
C ASP A 138 -10.67 -7.70 14.48
N VAL A 139 -11.44 -6.63 14.29
CA VAL A 139 -11.67 -6.00 12.98
C VAL A 139 -10.35 -5.56 12.36
N SER A 140 -9.53 -4.84 13.13
CA SER A 140 -8.22 -4.37 12.66
C SER A 140 -7.30 -5.54 12.29
N ARG A 141 -7.15 -6.53 13.17
CA ARG A 141 -6.31 -7.72 12.92
C ARG A 141 -6.76 -8.47 11.67
N GLN A 142 -8.05 -8.69 11.50
CA GLN A 142 -8.59 -9.39 10.34
C GLN A 142 -8.28 -8.63 9.03
N ALA A 143 -8.43 -7.30 9.03
CA ALA A 143 -8.12 -6.49 7.86
C ALA A 143 -6.63 -6.58 7.50
N TYR A 144 -5.74 -6.50 8.48
CA TYR A 144 -4.29 -6.65 8.28
C TYR A 144 -3.90 -8.04 7.78
N LEU A 145 -4.49 -9.11 8.32
CA LEU A 145 -4.24 -10.47 7.85
C LEU A 145 -4.64 -10.63 6.37
N MET A 146 -5.84 -10.19 6.00
CA MET A 146 -6.28 -10.24 4.60
C MET A 146 -5.39 -9.39 3.68
N ALA A 147 -4.96 -8.21 4.12
CA ALA A 147 -4.04 -7.36 3.37
C ALA A 147 -2.67 -8.03 3.16
N LEU A 148 -2.14 -8.69 4.20
CA LEU A 148 -0.89 -9.43 4.13
C LEU A 148 -0.97 -10.64 3.19
N GLU A 149 -2.10 -11.35 3.18
CA GLU A 149 -2.37 -12.47 2.27
C GLU A 149 -2.52 -12.01 0.81
N PHE A 150 -3.16 -10.87 0.59
CA PHE A 150 -3.31 -10.29 -0.74
C PHE A 150 -1.99 -9.76 -1.31
N ALA A 151 -1.22 -9.04 -0.49
CA ALA A 151 0.00 -8.33 -0.90
C ALA A 151 1.24 -9.26 -1.04
N THR A 152 1.09 -10.36 -1.78
CA THR A 152 2.21 -11.26 -2.10
C THR A 152 3.20 -10.61 -3.07
N PRO A 153 4.47 -11.06 -3.13
CA PRO A 153 5.45 -10.54 -4.07
C PRO A 153 4.95 -10.59 -5.52
N LYS A 154 4.35 -11.72 -5.92
CA LYS A 154 3.79 -11.91 -7.27
C LYS A 154 2.63 -10.96 -7.57
N ARG A 155 1.78 -10.66 -6.58
CA ARG A 155 0.68 -9.70 -6.75
C ARG A 155 1.21 -8.28 -6.93
N CYS A 156 2.18 -7.86 -6.12
CA CYS A 156 2.84 -6.55 -6.24
C CYS A 156 3.51 -6.39 -7.60
N GLU A 157 4.26 -7.41 -8.04
CA GLU A 157 4.84 -7.47 -9.40
C GLU A 157 3.76 -7.30 -10.47
N THR A 158 2.70 -8.12 -10.41
CA THR A 158 1.59 -8.07 -11.39
C THR A 158 0.99 -6.67 -11.51
N ILE A 159 0.75 -5.99 -10.38
CA ILE A 159 0.20 -4.63 -10.35
C ILE A 159 1.18 -3.64 -10.99
N LEU A 160 2.46 -3.70 -10.64
CA LEU A 160 3.47 -2.81 -11.20
C LEU A 160 3.70 -3.05 -12.69
N CYS A 161 3.61 -4.28 -13.16
CA CYS A 161 3.75 -4.62 -14.57
C CYS A 161 2.53 -4.18 -15.39
N ARG A 162 1.32 -4.30 -14.83
CA ARG A 162 0.10 -3.69 -15.43
C ARG A 162 0.21 -2.17 -15.48
N PHE A 163 0.75 -1.55 -14.45
CA PHE A 163 0.99 -0.11 -14.42
C PHE A 163 1.99 0.30 -15.51
N LYS A 164 3.15 -0.38 -15.61
CA LYS A 164 4.15 -0.17 -16.66
C LYS A 164 3.54 -0.29 -18.06
N LYS A 165 2.81 -1.38 -18.32
CA LYS A 165 2.14 -1.66 -19.61
C LYS A 165 1.03 -0.67 -19.96
N SER A 166 0.59 0.16 -19.02
CA SER A 166 -0.33 1.26 -19.31
C SER A 166 0.35 2.42 -20.06
N PHE A 167 1.67 2.43 -20.17
CA PHE A 167 2.47 3.42 -20.90
C PHE A 167 3.12 2.78 -22.13
N THR A 168 3.51 3.60 -23.10
CA THR A 168 4.41 3.14 -24.16
C THR A 168 5.84 3.01 -23.64
N SER A 169 6.67 2.19 -24.29
CA SER A 169 8.10 2.08 -23.97
C SER A 169 8.80 3.44 -23.92
N ALA A 170 8.49 4.31 -24.89
CA ALA A 170 9.03 5.67 -24.94
C ALA A 170 8.61 6.52 -23.73
N GLN A 171 7.34 6.47 -23.31
CA GLN A 171 6.87 7.20 -22.13
C GLN A 171 7.52 6.67 -20.85
N TRP A 172 7.59 5.35 -20.70
CA TRP A 172 8.19 4.71 -19.52
C TRP A 172 9.66 5.06 -19.36
N SER A 173 10.44 4.98 -20.44
CA SER A 173 11.87 5.29 -20.40
C SER A 173 12.18 6.67 -19.83
N LYS A 174 11.30 7.66 -20.09
CA LYS A 174 11.48 9.04 -19.63
C LYS A 174 11.17 9.24 -18.14
N MET A 175 10.25 8.46 -17.57
CA MET A 175 9.84 8.60 -16.17
C MET A 175 10.46 7.55 -15.25
N TYR A 176 10.99 6.46 -15.79
CA TYR A 176 11.52 5.32 -15.04
C TYR A 176 12.53 5.74 -13.96
N SER A 177 13.54 6.52 -14.33
CA SER A 177 14.56 6.99 -13.38
C SER A 177 13.95 7.78 -12.22
N GLY A 178 13.00 8.67 -12.51
CA GLY A 178 12.27 9.40 -11.46
C GLY A 178 11.43 8.49 -10.57
N LEU A 179 10.74 7.51 -11.15
CA LEU A 179 9.90 6.56 -10.42
C LEU A 179 10.68 5.67 -9.44
N THR A 180 11.94 5.31 -9.75
CA THR A 180 12.77 4.49 -8.86
C THR A 180 13.03 5.12 -7.49
N LYS A 181 12.84 6.44 -7.36
CA LYS A 181 12.96 7.15 -6.08
C LYS A 181 11.76 6.91 -5.15
N PHE A 182 10.60 6.60 -5.72
CA PHE A 182 9.33 6.48 -4.99
C PHE A 182 8.79 5.06 -4.96
N LEU A 183 9.19 4.22 -5.90
CA LEU A 183 8.69 2.85 -6.06
C LEU A 183 9.85 1.92 -6.38
N LEU A 184 9.78 0.69 -5.89
CA LEU A 184 10.76 -0.36 -6.19
C LEU A 184 10.58 -0.94 -7.61
N VAL A 185 10.29 -0.09 -8.61
CA VAL A 185 10.04 -0.50 -10.01
C VAL A 185 11.23 -1.22 -10.63
N ALA A 186 12.45 -0.91 -10.20
CA ALA A 186 13.66 -1.61 -10.65
C ALA A 186 13.64 -3.11 -10.33
N LYS A 187 12.95 -3.54 -9.26
CA LYS A 187 12.81 -4.97 -8.92
C LYS A 187 12.01 -5.76 -9.95
N TYR A 188 11.19 -5.09 -10.75
CA TYR A 188 10.21 -5.72 -11.64
C TYR A 188 10.41 -5.37 -13.11
N ASN A 189 11.24 -4.37 -13.41
CA ASN A 189 11.33 -3.79 -14.75
C ASN A 189 11.76 -4.80 -15.81
N ASP A 190 12.64 -5.74 -15.45
CA ASP A 190 13.27 -6.66 -16.38
C ASP A 190 12.63 -8.06 -16.39
N ASN A 191 11.59 -8.28 -15.59
CA ASN A 191 10.85 -9.53 -15.60
C ASN A 191 10.17 -9.73 -16.97
N GLU A 192 10.22 -10.95 -17.51
CA GLU A 192 9.68 -11.31 -18.82
C GLU A 192 8.20 -10.95 -18.96
N GLU A 193 7.40 -11.17 -17.91
CA GLU A 193 5.97 -10.82 -17.89
C GLU A 193 5.72 -9.31 -17.93
N CYS A 194 6.76 -8.50 -17.72
CA CYS A 194 6.73 -7.06 -17.56
C CYS A 194 7.38 -6.31 -18.72
N GLN A 195 7.81 -7.02 -19.77
CA GLN A 195 8.32 -6.43 -21.01
C GLN A 195 7.21 -5.73 -21.80
N PHE A 196 7.59 -4.75 -22.62
CA PHE A 196 6.67 -3.97 -23.48
C PHE A 196 6.17 -4.78 -24.67
#